data_AF-X6NM57-F1
#
_entry.id   AF-X6NM57-F1
#
_cell.length_a   1.000
_cell.length_b   1.000
_cell.length_c   1.000
_cell.angle_alpha   90.00
_cell.angle_beta   90.00
_cell.angle_gamma   90.00
#
_symmetry.space_group_name_H-M   'P 1'
#
loop_
_entity.id
_entity.type
_entity.pdbx_description
1 polymer ?
#
loop_
_entity_poly.entity_id
_entity_poly.type
_entity_poly.pdbx_seq_one_letter_code
_entity_poly.pdbx_strand_id
1 'polypeptide(L)'
;MPLGCVRAVLNMEQSPNMGWIFDFESKKRDIFIQGTCDDSITELCKLLEWDEELKELQNKFERVHTKILERAVSPDCQGQNADLMSQ
;
A
#
# COMPACT_ATOMS: atom_id res chain seq x y z
N MET A 1 0.94 25.55 6.93
CA MET A 1 0.29 25.30 5.62
C MET A 1 -0.69 26.41 5.31
N PRO A 2 -0.81 26.86 4.05
CA PRO A 2 -1.81 27.85 3.63
C PRO A 2 -3.24 27.42 3.96
N LEU A 3 -4.13 28.38 4.24
CA LEU A 3 -5.50 28.11 4.67
C LEU A 3 -6.39 27.45 3.61
N GLY A 4 -6.05 27.57 2.32
CA GLY A 4 -6.83 27.01 1.20
C GLY A 4 -6.39 25.63 0.68
N CYS A 5 -5.39 25.00 1.29
CA CYS A 5 -4.94 23.68 0.83
C CYS A 5 -5.94 22.59 1.25
N VAL A 6 -6.49 21.87 0.27
CA VAL A 6 -7.32 20.68 0.52
C VAL A 6 -6.42 19.55 1.03
N ARG A 7 -6.86 18.87 2.08
CA ARG A 7 -6.18 17.76 2.73
C ARG A 7 -7.11 16.56 2.69
N ALA A 8 -6.71 15.50 1.99
CA ALA A 8 -7.43 14.23 2.00
C ALA A 8 -6.73 13.24 2.93
N VAL A 9 -7.51 12.57 3.78
CA VAL A 9 -7.05 11.47 4.62
C VAL A 9 -7.74 10.21 4.14
N LEU A 10 -6.97 9.23 3.68
CA LEU A 10 -7.43 7.91 3.27
C LEU A 10 -7.10 6.94 4.39
N ASN A 11 -8.11 6.35 5.03
CA ASN A 11 -7.88 5.35 6.05
C ASN A 11 -9.14 4.52 6.32
N MET A 12 -8.98 3.34 6.92
CA MET A 12 -10.11 2.50 7.32
C MET A 12 -10.96 3.16 8.40
N GLU A 13 -10.32 3.92 9.30
CA GLU A 13 -10.94 4.54 10.46
C GLU A 13 -10.44 5.97 10.70
N GLN A 14 -11.29 6.82 11.26
CA GLN A 14 -10.86 8.15 11.70
C GLN A 14 -10.06 8.03 12.99
N SER A 15 -8.88 8.65 13.02
CA SER A 15 -8.10 8.73 14.25
C SER A 15 -8.59 9.93 15.09
N PRO A 16 -9.07 9.72 16.33
CA PRO A 16 -9.78 10.74 17.11
C PRO A 16 -8.91 11.93 17.57
N ASN A 17 -7.58 11.87 17.41
CA ASN A 17 -6.65 12.86 17.99
C ASN A 17 -5.78 13.60 16.97
N MET A 18 -6.13 13.58 15.68
CA MET A 18 -5.25 14.17 14.67
C MET A 18 -5.58 15.62 14.28
N GLY A 19 -6.52 16.28 14.95
CA GLY A 19 -6.84 17.70 14.71
C GLY A 19 -7.46 17.97 13.33
N TRP A 20 -8.04 16.94 12.70
CA TRP A 20 -8.81 17.06 11.48
C TRP A 20 -10.26 17.43 11.79
N ILE A 21 -10.86 18.26 10.94
CA ILE A 21 -12.29 18.57 11.03
C ILE A 21 -12.95 18.17 9.72
N PHE A 22 -13.43 16.92 9.68
CA PHE A 22 -14.13 16.36 8.53
C PHE A 22 -15.61 16.74 8.61
N ASP A 23 -15.95 17.89 8.04
CA ASP A 23 -17.31 18.41 8.05
C ASP A 23 -17.68 18.86 6.63
N PHE A 24 -18.56 18.09 6.00
CA PHE A 24 -19.07 18.34 4.65
C PHE A 24 -19.96 19.59 4.58
N GLU A 25 -20.68 19.92 5.66
CA GLU A 25 -21.60 21.06 5.66
C GLU A 25 -20.87 22.40 5.68
N SER A 26 -19.73 22.46 6.38
CA SER A 26 -18.92 23.69 6.43
C SER A 26 -17.91 23.83 5.28
N LYS A 27 -17.99 22.99 4.23
CA LYS A 27 -17.07 22.98 3.07
C LYS A 27 -15.60 23.08 3.49
N LYS A 28 -15.24 22.38 4.57
CA LYS A 28 -13.88 22.44 5.11
C LYS A 28 -12.91 21.70 4.19
N ARG A 29 -11.68 22.20 4.17
CA ARG A 29 -10.58 21.70 3.35
C ARG A 29 -10.14 20.27 3.69
N ASP A 30 -10.66 19.67 4.76
CA ASP A 30 -10.26 18.34 5.24
C ASP A 30 -11.32 17.32 4.83
N ILE A 31 -10.90 16.34 4.04
CA ILE A 31 -11.76 15.29 3.51
C ILE A 31 -11.29 13.96 4.08
N PHE A 32 -12.21 13.18 4.66
CA PHE A 32 -11.94 11.81 5.06
C PHE A 32 -12.57 10.85 4.06
N ILE A 33 -11.76 9.99 3.47
CA ILE A 33 -12.20 8.93 2.57
C ILE A 33 -12.01 7.62 3.32
N GLN A 34 -13.13 6.99 3.66
CA GLN A 34 -13.12 5.76 4.43
C GLN A 34 -12.91 4.56 3.52
N GLY A 35 -11.91 3.75 3.81
CA GLY A 35 -11.62 2.52 3.06
C GLY A 35 -10.18 2.06 3.23
N THR A 36 -9.79 1.03 2.47
CA THR A 36 -8.38 0.69 2.36
C THR A 36 -7.65 1.77 1.55
N CYS A 37 -6.36 1.95 1.81
CA CYS A 37 -5.55 2.90 1.04
C CYS A 37 -5.52 2.51 -0.45
N ASP A 38 -5.39 1.21 -0.74
CA ASP A 38 -5.29 0.70 -2.11
C ASP A 38 -6.57 0.94 -2.91
N ASP A 39 -7.74 0.68 -2.32
CA ASP A 39 -9.02 0.93 -2.98
C ASP A 39 -9.22 2.42 -3.23
N SER A 40 -8.94 3.25 -2.21
CA SER A 40 -9.10 4.71 -2.29
C SER A 40 -8.21 5.35 -3.34
N ILE A 41 -6.94 4.91 -3.43
CA ILE A 41 -6.01 5.37 -4.46
C ILE A 41 -6.42 4.85 -5.84
N THR A 42 -6.89 3.61 -5.95
CA THR A 42 -7.38 3.04 -7.21
C THR A 42 -8.57 3.84 -7.74
N GLU A 43 -9.53 4.19 -6.88
CA GLU A 43 -10.68 5.03 -7.27
C GLU A 43 -10.24 6.45 -7.65
N LEU A 44 -9.34 7.06 -6.87
CA LEU A 44 -8.79 8.38 -7.18
C LEU A 44 -8.08 8.39 -8.54
N CYS A 45 -7.27 7.38 -8.83
CA CYS A 45 -6.60 7.25 -10.12
C CYS A 45 -7.59 7.06 -11.27
N LYS A 46 -8.68 6.31 -11.10
CA LYS A 46 -9.75 6.23 -12.13
C LYS A 46 -10.39 7.58 -12.41
N LEU A 47 -10.64 8.38 -11.38
CA LEU A 47 -11.21 9.73 -11.54
C LEU A 47 -10.25 10.71 -12.24
N LEU A 48 -8.95 10.46 -12.13
CA LEU A 48 -7.89 11.25 -12.78
C LEU A 48 -7.44 10.65 -14.12
N GLU A 49 -8.07 9.55 -14.56
CA GLU A 49 -7.69 8.79 -15.77
C GLU A 49 -6.22 8.32 -15.74
N TRP A 50 -5.74 7.93 -14.55
CA TRP A 50 -4.39 7.38 -14.29
C TRP A 50 -4.41 5.90 -13.89
N ASP A 51 -5.53 5.21 -14.07
CA ASP A 51 -5.68 3.83 -13.62
C ASP A 51 -4.85 2.84 -14.44
N GLU A 52 -4.61 3.12 -15.73
CA GLU A 52 -3.72 2.30 -16.55
C GLU A 52 -2.25 2.42 -16.10
N GLU A 53 -1.75 3.63 -15.84
CA GLU A 53 -0.38 3.86 -15.36
C GLU A 53 -0.17 3.28 -13.96
N LEU A 54 -1.14 3.42 -13.07
CA LEU A 54 -1.08 2.81 -11.74
C LEU A 54 -0.96 1.28 -11.86
N LYS A 55 -1.75 0.67 -12.74
CA LYS A 55 -1.73 -0.78 -12.99
C LYS A 55 -0.42 -1.24 -13.63
N GLU A 56 0.13 -0.48 -14.58
CA GLU A 56 1.44 -0.77 -15.18
C GLU A 56 2.53 -0.75 -14.10
N LEU A 57 2.52 0.27 -13.24
CA LEU A 57 3.49 0.39 -12.14
C LEU A 57 3.37 -0.78 -11.17
N GLN A 58 2.16 -1.14 -10.74
CA GLN A 58 1.91 -2.30 -9.87
C GLN A 58 2.45 -3.61 -10.48
N ASN A 59 2.12 -3.88 -11.76
CA ASN A 59 2.59 -5.07 -12.47
C ASN A 59 4.13 -5.13 -12.55
N LYS A 60 4.78 -3.98 -12.71
CA LYS A 60 6.25 -3.90 -12.72
C LYS A 60 6.83 -4.28 -11.35
N PHE A 61 6.22 -3.81 -10.26
CA PHE A 61 6.65 -4.16 -8.90
C PHE A 61 6.39 -5.62 -8.54
N GLU A 62 5.25 -6.19 -8.92
CA GLU A 62 4.95 -7.62 -8.70
C GLU A 62 6.00 -8.52 -9.35
N ARG A 63 6.38 -8.22 -10.59
CA ARG A 63 7.45 -8.96 -11.29
C ARG A 63 8.79 -8.89 -10.57
N VAL A 64 9.11 -7.77 -9.93
CA VAL A 64 10.32 -7.61 -9.12
C VAL A 64 10.20 -8.39 -7.82
N HIS A 65 9.07 -8.30 -7.14
CA HIS A 65 8.78 -9.02 -5.90
C HIS A 65 8.90 -10.54 -6.09
N THR A 66 8.27 -11.10 -7.13
CA THR A 66 8.36 -12.52 -7.46
C THR A 66 9.81 -12.95 -7.72
N LYS A 67 10.59 -12.17 -8.48
CA LYS A 67 12.01 -12.46 -8.72
C LYS A 67 12.86 -12.43 -7.45
N ILE A 68 12.53 -11.55 -6.49
CA ILE A 68 13.21 -11.51 -5.19
C ILE A 68 12.86 -12.75 -4.38
N LEU A 69 11.59 -13.15 -4.33
CA LEU A 69 11.16 -14.36 -3.64
C LEU A 69 11.80 -15.62 -4.24
N GLU A 70 11.81 -15.78 -5.55
CA GLU A 70 12.46 -16.92 -6.24
C GLU A 70 13.95 -17.03 -5.90
N ARG A 71 14.65 -15.89 -5.78
CA ARG A 71 16.07 -15.86 -5.38
C ARG A 71 16.28 -16.12 -3.89
N ALA A 72 15.38 -15.65 -3.04
CA ALA A 72 15.43 -15.90 -1.60
C ALA A 72 15.17 -17.38 -1.25
N VAL A 73 14.49 -18.12 -2.14
CA VAL A 73 14.18 -19.55 -2.00
C VAL A 73 15.27 -20.46 -2.61
N SER A 74 16.46 -19.93 -2.95
CA SER A 74 17.55 -20.75 -3.50
C SER A 74 17.95 -21.88 -2.52
N PRO A 75 17.96 -23.16 -2.96
CA PRO A 75 18.04 -24.33 -2.08
C PRO A 75 19.48 -24.70 -1.70
N ASP A 76 20.18 -23.86 -0.95
CA ASP A 76 21.54 -24.18 -0.45
C ASP A 76 21.55 -24.63 1.03
N CYS A 77 20.49 -25.33 1.47
CA CYS A 77 20.41 -25.94 2.81
C CYS A 77 20.17 -27.45 2.77
N GLN A 78 20.64 -28.16 1.75
CA GLN A 78 20.71 -29.63 1.76
C GLN A 78 22.16 -30.09 1.62
N GLY A 79 22.82 -30.27 2.77
CA GLY A 79 24.17 -30.81 2.80
C GLY A 79 24.69 -31.00 4.22
N GLN A 80 24.78 -32.28 4.63
CA GLN A 80 25.47 -32.83 5.80
C GLN A 80 24.67 -32.94 7.11
N ASN A 81 23.81 -33.98 7.16
CA ASN A 81 23.63 -34.78 8.38
C ASN A 81 23.40 -36.24 7.95
N ALA A 82 24.47 -36.88 7.52
CA ALA A 82 24.51 -38.33 7.30
C ALA A 82 25.85 -38.85 7.83
N ASP A 83 26.06 -38.73 9.14
CA ASP A 83 27.03 -39.53 9.89
C ASP A 83 26.74 -39.41 11.38
N LEU A 84 25.68 -40.08 11.83
CA LEU A 84 25.41 -40.27 13.26
C LEU A 84 24.49 -41.46 13.50
N MET A 85 24.70 -42.57 12.77
CA MET A 85 24.23 -43.90 13.16
C MET A 85 25.18 -44.98 12.64
N SER A 86 26.40 -44.98 13.17
CA SER A 86 27.24 -46.19 13.24
C SER A 86 28.32 -45.95 14.28
N GLN A 87 27.98 -46.26 15.54
CA GLN A 87 28.85 -46.83 16.57
C GLN A 87 28.00 -47.26 17.77
#